data_AF-A0A955HS92-F1
#
_entry.id   AF-A0A955HS92-F1
#
_cell.length_a   1.000
_cell.length_b   1.000
_cell.length_c   1.000
_cell.angle_alpha   90.00
_cell.angle_beta   90.00
_cell.angle_gamma   90.00
#
_symmetry.space_group_name_H-M   'P 1'
#
loop_
_entity.id
_entity.type
_entity.pdbx_description
1 polymer ?
#
loop_
_entity_poly.entity_id
_entity_poly.type
_entity_poly.pdbx_seq_one_letter_code
_entity_poly.pdbx_strand_id
1 'polypeptide(L)'
;MFTVFAADIPDLFGTVAPPPGPSFINPVIGLGTIIIFGIQGSIFVSIIFFLVQVLWGVLDWINSGGESEKLSKARQRLTNAALGFIAGFIMLGLYVVITSEILGVMQKNADGQWIIKLPRIGGP
;
A
#
# COMPACT_ATOMS: atom_id res chain seq x y z
N MET A 1 -12.36 16.07 -61.92
CA MET A 1 -12.91 16.52 -60.63
C MET A 1 -12.37 15.56 -59.58
N PHE A 2 -11.49 16.01 -58.68
CA PHE A 2 -10.79 15.16 -57.69
C PHE A 2 -11.50 15.30 -56.34
N THR A 3 -11.96 14.19 -55.75
CA THR A 3 -12.54 14.15 -54.41
C THR A 3 -11.43 13.93 -53.40
N VAL A 4 -11.06 14.98 -52.66
CA VAL A 4 -10.14 14.87 -51.53
C VAL A 4 -10.91 14.21 -50.39
N PHE A 5 -10.46 13.04 -49.91
CA PHE A 5 -10.91 12.49 -48.65
C PHE A 5 -10.41 13.40 -47.53
N ALA A 6 -11.33 14.11 -46.87
CA ALA A 6 -11.03 14.83 -45.65
C ALA A 6 -10.68 13.79 -44.57
N ALA A 7 -9.39 13.60 -44.30
CA ALA A 7 -8.98 12.97 -43.07
C ALA A 7 -9.33 13.94 -41.94
N ASP A 8 -10.20 13.52 -41.04
CA ASP A 8 -10.54 14.26 -39.84
C ASP A 8 -9.23 14.51 -39.05
N ILE A 9 -8.79 15.76 -39.04
CA ILE A 9 -7.57 16.25 -38.37
C ILE A 9 -7.41 15.80 -36.89
N PRO A 10 -8.48 15.51 -36.10
CA PRO A 10 -8.34 15.01 -34.73
C PRO A 10 -7.56 13.68 -34.58
N ASP A 11 -7.51 12.83 -35.60
CA ASP A 11 -6.88 11.50 -35.50
C ASP A 11 -5.35 11.51 -35.73
N LEU A 12 -4.78 12.59 -36.28
CA LEU A 12 -3.36 12.63 -36.61
C LEU A 12 -2.44 12.93 -35.41
N PHE A 13 -2.97 13.53 -34.35
CA PHE A 13 -2.19 14.00 -33.20
C PHE A 13 -2.57 13.34 -31.88
N GLY A 14 -3.53 12.41 -31.89
CA GLY A 14 -4.02 11.74 -30.70
C GLY A 14 -4.80 12.70 -29.79
N THR A 15 -5.81 12.15 -29.11
CA THR A 15 -6.45 12.88 -28.02
C THR A 15 -5.49 12.83 -26.82
N VAL A 16 -4.97 13.99 -26.42
CA VAL A 16 -4.24 14.10 -25.15
C VAL A 16 -5.30 14.07 -24.05
N ALA A 17 -5.76 12.86 -23.69
CA ALA A 17 -6.50 12.67 -22.46
C ALA A 17 -5.50 12.94 -21.31
N PRO A 18 -5.67 14.01 -20.52
CA PRO A 18 -4.82 14.24 -19.37
C PRO A 18 -4.93 13.01 -18.45
N PRO A 19 -3.82 12.55 -17.84
CA PRO A 19 -3.87 11.51 -16.83
C PRO A 19 -4.94 11.90 -15.81
N PRO A 20 -5.85 10.98 -15.42
CA PRO A 20 -6.85 11.28 -14.42
C PRO A 20 -6.16 11.82 -13.16
N GLY A 21 -6.23 13.14 -12.97
CA GLY A 21 -5.75 13.78 -11.76
C GLY A 21 -6.58 13.30 -10.57
N PRO A 22 -6.10 13.46 -9.32
CA PRO A 22 -6.90 13.14 -8.15
C PRO A 22 -8.24 13.89 -8.25
N SER A 23 -9.31 13.14 -8.51
CA SER A 23 -10.64 13.73 -8.64
C SER A 23 -11.18 14.01 -7.25
N PHE A 24 -10.94 15.22 -6.75
CA PHE A 24 -11.57 15.72 -5.53
C PHE A 24 -13.08 16.03 -5.70
N ILE A 25 -13.61 15.84 -6.92
CA ILE A 25 -15.04 16.04 -7.26
C ILE A 25 -15.93 15.12 -6.42
N ASN A 26 -15.42 13.94 -6.03
CA ASN A 26 -16.09 13.06 -5.07
C ASN A 26 -15.27 13.00 -3.77
N PRO A 27 -15.74 13.62 -2.67
CA PRO A 27 -15.01 13.65 -1.40
C PRO A 27 -14.63 12.27 -0.87
N VAL A 28 -15.45 11.25 -1.10
CA VAL A 28 -15.19 9.87 -0.65
C VAL A 28 -14.00 9.27 -1.41
N ILE A 29 -13.95 9.47 -2.73
CA ILE A 29 -12.86 8.97 -3.59
C ILE A 29 -11.56 9.75 -3.31
N GLY A 30 -11.65 11.08 -3.15
CA GLY A 30 -10.52 11.93 -2.82
C GLY A 30 -9.87 11.58 -1.48
N LEU A 31 -10.68 11.39 -0.43
CA LEU A 31 -10.19 10.97 0.89
C LEU A 31 -9.56 9.57 0.83
N GLY A 32 -10.18 8.62 0.11
CA GLY A 32 -9.61 7.29 -0.08
C GLY A 32 -8.22 7.32 -0.72
N THR A 33 -8.02 8.19 -1.71
CA THR A 33 -6.74 8.34 -2.41
C THR A 33 -5.62 8.85 -1.49
N ILE A 34 -5.91 9.84 -0.64
CA ILE A 34 -4.94 10.39 0.33
C ILE A 34 -4.58 9.34 1.39
N ILE A 35 -5.57 8.59 1.89
CA ILE A 35 -5.35 7.54 2.88
C ILE A 35 -4.48 6.42 2.28
N ILE A 36 -4.78 5.96 1.06
CA ILE A 36 -3.99 4.91 0.39
C ILE A 36 -2.55 5.38 0.18
N PHE A 37 -2.36 6.61 -0.29
CA PHE A 37 -1.03 7.19 -0.45
C PHE A 37 -0.25 7.24 0.87
N GLY A 38 -0.91 7.66 1.96
CA GLY A 38 -0.32 7.68 3.30
C GLY A 38 0.07 6.30 3.80
N ILE A 39 -0.79 5.30 3.62
CA ILE A 39 -0.51 3.90 3.99
C ILE A 39 0.69 3.37 3.19
N GLN A 40 0.70 3.55 1.87
CA GLN A 40 1.81 3.11 1.00
C GLN A 40 3.14 3.77 1.40
N GLY A 41 3.13 5.08 1.64
CA GLY A 41 4.29 5.82 2.12
C GLY A 41 4.79 5.29 3.48
N SER A 42 3.88 5.03 4.41
CA SER A 42 4.23 4.50 5.74
C SER A 42 4.86 3.11 5.69
N ILE A 43 4.37 2.22 4.81
CA ILE A 43 4.92 0.88 4.62
C ILE A 43 6.32 0.97 4.01
N PHE A 44 6.50 1.82 3.00
CA PHE A 44 7.80 2.03 2.38
C PHE A 44 8.85 2.53 3.39
N VAL A 45 8.50 3.52 4.20
CA VAL A 45 9.37 4.03 5.27
C VAL A 45 9.65 2.94 6.31
N SER A 46 8.64 2.14 6.69
CA SER A 46 8.81 1.05 7.66
C SER A 46 9.79 -0.02 7.17
N ILE A 47 9.74 -0.37 5.87
CA ILE A 47 10.68 -1.34 5.27
C ILE A 47 12.11 -0.79 5.30
N ILE A 48 12.31 0.47 4.89
CA ILE A 48 13.63 1.10 4.94
C ILE A 48 14.15 1.15 6.38
N PHE A 49 13.31 1.56 7.32
CA PHE A 49 13.68 1.63 8.73
C PHE A 49 14.06 0.25 9.29
N PHE A 50 13.28 -0.78 8.97
CA PHE A 50 13.59 -2.16 9.35
C PHE A 50 14.97 -2.60 8.82
N LEU A 51 15.25 -2.36 7.54
CA LEU A 51 16.54 -2.69 6.94
C LEU A 51 17.70 -1.97 7.63
N VAL A 52 17.55 -0.67 7.92
CA VAL A 52 18.57 0.10 8.65
C VAL A 52 18.82 -0.49 10.04
N GLN A 53 17.77 -0.87 10.77
CA GLN A 53 17.93 -1.46 12.10
C GLN A 53 18.60 -2.84 12.07
N VAL A 54 18.27 -3.67 11.08
CA VAL A 54 18.91 -4.97 10.90
C VAL A 54 20.39 -4.80 10.59
N LEU A 55 20.73 -3.94 9.63
CA LEU A 55 22.13 -3.66 9.30
C LEU A 55 22.90 -3.15 10.52
N TRP A 56 22.30 -2.24 11.30
CA TRP A 56 22.94 -1.73 12.50
C TRP A 56 23.12 -2.81 13.58
N GLY A 57 22.12 -3.66 13.79
CA GLY A 57 22.22 -4.78 14.73
C GLY A 57 23.28 -5.80 14.32
N VAL A 58 23.44 -6.05 13.02
CA VAL A 58 24.51 -6.93 12.49
C VAL A 58 25.88 -6.30 12.69
N LEU A 59 26.03 -4.99 12.44
CA LEU A 59 27.29 -4.29 12.73
C LEU A 59 27.66 -4.35 14.21
N ASP A 60 26.69 -4.15 15.11
CA ASP A 60 26.89 -4.29 16.56
C ASP A 60 27.28 -5.74 16.94
N TRP A 61 26.73 -6.74 16.23
CA TRP A 61 27.03 -8.16 16.44
C TRP A 61 28.43 -8.55 15.95
N ILE A 62 28.92 -7.98 14.84
CA ILE A 62 30.27 -8.24 14.34
C ILE A 62 31.31 -7.52 15.23
N ASN A 63 31.03 -6.27 15.60
CA ASN A 63 31.95 -5.45 16.39
C ASN A 63 32.02 -5.85 17.88
N SER A 64 31.15 -6.75 18.35
CA SER A 64 31.13 -7.17 19.75
C SER A 64 32.28 -8.12 20.11
N GLY A 65 32.99 -8.71 19.14
CA GLY A 65 34.23 -9.45 19.39
C GLY A 65 34.10 -10.64 20.36
N GLY A 66 32.89 -11.15 20.58
CA GLY A 66 32.59 -12.23 21.53
C GLY A 66 32.28 -11.78 22.96
N GLU A 67 32.27 -10.49 23.26
CA GLU A 67 31.86 -9.96 24.57
C GLU A 67 30.35 -10.18 24.78
N SER A 68 30.00 -10.96 25.81
CA SER A 68 28.63 -11.45 26.04
C SER A 68 27.59 -10.33 26.18
N GLU A 69 27.95 -9.23 26.84
CA GLU A 69 27.05 -8.09 27.05
C GLU A 69 26.69 -7.40 25.73
N LYS A 70 27.69 -7.10 24.90
CA LYS A 70 27.48 -6.47 23.59
C LYS A 70 26.76 -7.41 22.63
N LEU A 71 27.06 -8.71 22.69
CA LEU A 71 26.37 -9.73 21.90
C LEU A 71 24.87 -9.80 22.26
N SER A 72 24.56 -9.77 23.56
CA SER A 72 23.18 -9.73 24.06
C SER A 72 22.44 -8.49 23.56
N LYS A 73 23.09 -7.32 23.64
CA LYS A 73 22.54 -6.05 23.15
C LYS A 73 22.26 -6.08 21.64
N ALA A 74 23.20 -6.57 20.83
CA ALA A 74 23.04 -6.70 19.39
C ALA A 74 21.88 -7.66 19.05
N ARG A 75 21.81 -8.80 19.75
CA ARG A 75 20.71 -9.77 19.61
C ARG A 75 19.38 -9.14 19.96
N GLN A 76 19.29 -8.43 21.08
CA GLN A 76 18.06 -7.79 21.53
C GLN A 76 17.59 -6.74 20.51
N ARG A 77 18.51 -5.97 19.93
CA ARG A 77 18.20 -5.03 18.85
C ARG A 77 17.61 -5.72 17.63
N LEU A 78 18.25 -6.79 17.16
CA LEU A 78 17.76 -7.58 16.01
C LEU A 78 16.39 -8.19 16.29
N THR A 79 16.18 -8.75 17.48
CA THR A 79 14.89 -9.32 17.90
C THR A 79 13.80 -8.24 17.94
N ASN A 80 14.09 -7.07 18.51
CA ASN A 80 13.14 -5.97 18.58
C ASN A 80 12.77 -5.44 17.18
N ALA A 81 13.75 -5.32 16.27
CA ALA A 81 13.50 -4.95 14.89
C ALA A 81 12.60 -5.97 14.17
N ALA A 82 12.87 -7.26 14.34
CA ALA A 82 12.07 -8.34 13.77
C ALA A 82 10.65 -8.35 14.34
N LEU A 83 10.49 -8.22 15.65
CA LEU A 83 9.19 -8.16 16.31
C LEU A 83 8.35 -6.97 15.82
N GLY A 84 8.96 -5.79 15.70
CA GLY A 84 8.27 -4.61 15.17
C GLY A 84 7.77 -4.81 13.73
N PHE A 85 8.61 -5.41 12.89
CA PHE A 85 8.23 -5.71 11.51
C PHE A 85 7.09 -6.73 11.44
N ILE A 86 7.19 -7.84 12.17
CA ILE A 86 6.14 -8.88 12.25
C ILE A 86 4.83 -8.30 12.78
N ALA A 87 4.89 -7.50 13.85
CA ALA A 87 3.72 -6.84 14.41
C ALA A 87 3.00 -5.94 13.39
N GLY A 88 3.77 -5.25 12.53
CA GLY A 88 3.22 -4.47 11.42
C GLY A 88 2.39 -5.33 10.46
N PHE A 89 2.90 -6.49 10.04
CA PHE A 89 2.15 -7.41 9.17
C PHE A 89 0.91 -7.99 9.85
N ILE A 90 1.01 -8.34 11.12
CA ILE A 90 -0.14 -8.81 11.91
C ILE A 90 -1.23 -7.73 11.92
N MET A 91 -0.85 -6.47 12.14
CA MET A 91 -1.81 -5.37 12.16
C MET A 91 -2.46 -5.13 10.80
N LEU A 92 -1.70 -5.23 9.70
CA LEU A 92 -2.25 -5.16 8.35
C LEU A 92 -3.21 -6.33 8.07
N GLY A 93 -2.86 -7.54 8.48
CA GLY A 93 -3.75 -8.70 8.37
C GLY A 93 -5.05 -8.51 9.14
N LEU A 94 -4.97 -7.99 10.37
CA LEU A 94 -6.14 -7.67 11.19
C LEU A 94 -7.03 -6.61 10.52
N TYR A 95 -6.43 -5.55 9.95
CA TYR A 95 -7.16 -4.55 9.18
C TYR A 95 -7.94 -5.16 8.01
N VAL A 96 -7.31 -6.06 7.25
CA VAL A 96 -7.99 -6.75 6.14
C VAL A 96 -9.16 -7.58 6.65
N VAL A 97 -8.97 -8.39 7.69
CA VAL A 97 -10.03 -9.20 8.29
C VAL A 97 -11.19 -8.35 8.77
N ILE A 98 -10.93 -7.25 9.49
CA ILE A 98 -11.97 -6.34 9.98
C ILE A 98 -12.74 -5.71 8.79
N THR A 99 -12.04 -5.28 7.76
CA THR A 99 -12.68 -4.60 6.61
C THR A 99 -13.41 -5.55 5.67
N SER A 100 -12.95 -6.79 5.49
CA SER A 100 -13.59 -7.78 4.62
C SER A 100 -14.72 -8.52 5.32
N GLU A 101 -14.49 -9.03 6.53
CA GLU A 101 -15.43 -9.93 7.20
C GLU A 101 -16.44 -9.19 8.08
N ILE A 102 -16.00 -8.16 8.81
CA ILE A 102 -16.86 -7.46 9.78
C ILE A 102 -17.65 -6.33 9.10
N LEU A 103 -16.96 -5.50 8.31
CA LEU A 103 -17.59 -4.39 7.60
C LEU A 103 -18.28 -4.83 6.29
N GLY A 104 -17.97 -6.02 5.77
CA GLY A 104 -18.61 -6.60 4.57
C GLY A 104 -18.39 -5.80 3.28
N VAL A 105 -17.52 -4.79 3.30
CA VAL A 105 -17.25 -3.88 2.18
C VAL A 105 -16.55 -4.63 1.04
N MET A 106 -15.83 -5.71 1.34
CA MET A 106 -15.15 -6.54 0.34
C MET A 106 -15.66 -7.99 0.42
N GLN A 107 -16.61 -8.36 -0.45
CA GLN A 107 -17.09 -9.73 -0.56
C GLN A 107 -16.38 -10.44 -1.72
N LYS A 108 -15.79 -11.62 -1.46
CA LYS A 108 -15.33 -12.52 -2.52
C LYS A 108 -16.53 -13.28 -3.08
N ASN A 109 -16.79 -13.13 -4.38
CA ASN A 109 -17.71 -14.04 -5.08
C ASN A 109 -17.07 -15.43 -5.22
N ALA A 110 -17.90 -16.44 -5.54
CA ALA A 110 -17.47 -17.83 -5.74
C ALA A 110 -16.37 -18.00 -6.80
N ASP A 111 -16.18 -17.02 -7.69
CA ASP A 111 -15.17 -16.98 -8.75
C ASP A 111 -13.85 -16.29 -8.33
N GLY A 112 -13.70 -15.89 -7.06
CA GLY A 112 -12.47 -15.29 -6.52
C GLY A 112 -12.28 -13.79 -6.79
N GLN A 113 -13.23 -13.12 -7.43
CA GLN A 113 -13.21 -11.67 -7.64
C GLN A 113 -13.71 -10.90 -6.41
N TRP A 114 -13.01 -9.81 -6.06
CA TRP A 114 -13.39 -8.90 -4.99
C TRP A 114 -14.47 -7.93 -5.49
N ILE A 115 -15.69 -8.06 -4.98
CA ILE A 115 -16.79 -7.15 -5.29
C ILE A 115 -17.08 -6.29 -4.07
N ILE A 116 -17.05 -4.97 -4.30
CA ILE A 116 -17.38 -3.97 -3.28
C ILE A 116 -18.90 -3.87 -3.19
N LYS A 117 -19.52 -4.45 -2.15
CA LYS A 117 -20.95 -4.27 -1.88
C LYS A 117 -21.15 -3.12 -0.91
N LEU A 118 -21.71 -2.02 -1.41
CA LEU A 118 -22.10 -0.89 -0.57
C LEU A 118 -23.42 -1.21 0.16
N PRO A 119 -23.50 -1.00 1.48
CA PRO A 119 -24.75 -1.06 2.21
C PRO A 119 -25.64 0.12 1.78
N ARG A 120 -26.65 -0.18 0.96
CA ARG A 120 -27.71 0.76 0.59
C ARG A 120 -28.64 0.97 1.78
N ILE A 121 -28.69 2.21 2.27
CA ILE A 121 -29.59 2.61 3.36
C ILE A 121 -30.89 3.07 2.69
N GLY A 122 -31.91 2.22 2.75
CA GLY A 122 -33.19 2.40 2.06
C GLY A 122 -33.23 1.64 0.73
N GLY A 123 -34.03 0.57 0.67
CA GLY A 123 -34.32 -0.13 -0.59
C GLY A 123 -35.54 0.45 -1.30
N PRO A 124 -35.86 0.01 -2.53
CA PRO A 124 -35.18 -1.01 -3.35
C PRO A 124 -33.92 -0.52 -4.09
#